data_AF-A0A485L2Y8-F1
#
_entry.id   AF-A0A485L2Y8-F1
#
_cell.length_a   1.000
_cell.length_b   1.000
_cell.length_c   1.000
_cell.angle_alpha   90.00
_cell.angle_beta   90.00
_cell.angle_gamma   90.00
#
_symmetry.space_group_name_H-M   'P 1'
#
loop_
_entity.id
_entity.type
_entity.pdbx_description
1 polymer ?
#
loop_
_entity_poly.entity_id
_entity_poly.type
_entity_poly.pdbx_seq_one_letter_code
_entity_poly.pdbx_strand_id
1 'polypeptide(L)'
;MAESFQRHEQLFEMLARTQEAQIQATDRFASAQAERARRQPELKVEGLTMPKYHGRMDESISLYIHQVTTFFKSKNVDFQADDGTQLRCIIAMMVANFRGLAAAWFQERLHSRGEVPSTLLELENELRDEFEPDDL
;
A
#
# COMPACT_ATOMS: atom_id res chain seq x y z
N MET A 1 -40.25 27.20 -44.84
CA MET A 1 -38.80 27.19 -44.48
C MET A 1 -38.55 27.36 -42.98
N ALA A 2 -39.40 28.07 -42.21
CA ALA A 2 -39.19 28.28 -40.77
C ALA A 2 -39.30 27.01 -39.89
N GLU A 3 -40.21 26.07 -40.21
CA GLU A 3 -40.44 24.87 -39.39
C GLU A 3 -39.25 23.88 -39.37
N SER A 4 -38.45 23.86 -40.44
CA SER A 4 -37.27 22.98 -40.53
C SER A 4 -36.12 23.43 -39.63
N PHE A 5 -36.03 24.73 -39.37
CA PHE A 5 -35.03 25.33 -38.50
C PHE A 5 -35.37 25.05 -37.02
N GLN A 6 -36.65 25.21 -36.67
CA GLN A 6 -37.15 24.94 -35.34
C GLN A 6 -37.02 23.45 -34.94
N ARG A 7 -37.22 22.52 -35.89
CA ARG A 7 -36.93 21.09 -35.66
C ARG A 7 -35.45 20.80 -35.42
N HIS A 8 -34.56 21.51 -36.11
CA HIS A 8 -33.12 21.34 -35.94
C HIS A 8 -32.66 21.85 -34.58
N GLU A 9 -33.15 23.00 -34.13
CA GLU A 9 -32.86 23.51 -32.78
C GLU A 9 -33.34 22.53 -31.70
N GLN A 10 -34.55 21.99 -31.83
CA GLN A 10 -35.05 20.99 -30.89
C GLN A 10 -34.23 19.69 -30.89
N LEU A 11 -33.73 19.26 -32.06
CA LEU A 11 -32.83 18.10 -32.15
C LEU A 11 -31.49 18.35 -31.46
N PHE A 12 -30.90 19.54 -31.63
CA PHE A 12 -29.65 19.91 -30.96
C PHE A 12 -29.81 20.01 -29.44
N GLU A 13 -30.89 20.63 -28.96
CA GLU A 13 -31.17 20.68 -27.52
C GLU A 13 -31.39 19.28 -26.93
N MET A 14 -32.09 18.40 -27.64
CA MET A 14 -32.31 17.03 -27.19
C MET A 14 -31.01 16.21 -27.16
N LEU A 15 -30.13 16.39 -28.15
CA LEU A 15 -28.79 15.78 -28.18
C LEU A 15 -27.91 16.30 -27.04
N ALA A 16 -27.93 17.61 -26.76
CA ALA A 16 -27.19 18.22 -25.66
C ALA A 16 -27.64 17.63 -24.32
N ARG A 17 -28.95 17.59 -24.04
CA ARG A 17 -29.48 17.00 -22.80
C ARG A 17 -29.15 15.51 -22.66
N THR A 18 -29.15 14.78 -23.78
CA THR A 18 -28.82 13.35 -23.78
C THR A 18 -27.32 13.13 -23.49
N GLN A 19 -26.46 13.97 -24.06
CA GLN A 19 -25.02 13.93 -23.82
C GLN A 19 -24.69 14.29 -22.37
N GLU A 20 -25.31 15.35 -21.83
CA GLU A 20 -25.16 15.74 -20.42
C GLU A 20 -25.60 14.63 -19.46
N ALA A 21 -26.73 13.96 -19.76
CA ALA A 21 -27.21 12.83 -18.97
C ALA A 21 -26.25 11.63 -19.02
N GLN A 22 -25.64 11.34 -20.17
CA GLN A 22 -24.65 10.28 -20.31
C GLN A 22 -23.34 10.59 -19.56
N ILE A 23 -22.89 11.84 -19.59
CA ILE A 23 -21.71 12.29 -18.85
C ILE A 23 -21.97 12.18 -17.34
N GLN A 24 -23.13 12.65 -16.87
CA GLN A 24 -23.47 12.57 -15.45
C GLN A 24 -23.65 11.13 -14.95
N ALA A 25 -24.23 10.24 -15.78
CA ALA A 25 -24.31 8.83 -15.47
C ALA A 25 -22.90 8.20 -15.38
N THR A 26 -22.03 8.49 -16.34
CA THR A 26 -20.65 7.99 -16.36
C THR A 26 -19.85 8.48 -15.16
N ASP A 27 -19.97 9.76 -14.80
CA ASP A 27 -19.29 10.34 -13.64
C ASP A 27 -19.77 9.70 -12.34
N ARG A 28 -21.08 9.45 -12.19
CA ARG A 28 -21.66 8.71 -11.06
C ARG A 28 -21.19 7.26 -11.00
N PHE A 29 -21.07 6.58 -12.14
CA PHE A 29 -20.54 5.21 -12.19
C PHE A 29 -19.04 5.16 -11.87
N ALA A 30 -18.26 6.13 -12.34
CA ALA A 30 -16.83 6.25 -12.07
C ALA A 30 -16.56 6.58 -10.59
N SER A 31 -17.29 7.53 -10.02
CA SER A 31 -17.21 7.85 -8.59
C SER A 31 -17.73 6.72 -7.72
N ALA A 32 -18.80 6.00 -8.11
CA ALA A 32 -19.24 4.79 -7.40
C ALA A 32 -18.25 3.62 -7.52
N GLN A 33 -17.55 3.46 -8.64
CA GLN A 33 -16.46 2.49 -8.77
C GLN A 33 -15.23 2.88 -7.98
N ALA A 34 -14.81 4.15 -8.01
CA ALA A 34 -13.69 4.65 -7.22
C ALA A 34 -13.98 4.57 -5.72
N GLU A 35 -15.23 4.83 -5.33
CA GLU A 35 -15.68 4.66 -3.95
C GLU A 35 -15.86 3.19 -3.58
N ARG A 36 -16.25 2.29 -4.50
CA ARG A 36 -16.19 0.82 -4.29
C ARG A 36 -14.78 0.28 -4.22
N ALA A 37 -13.83 0.85 -4.97
CA ALA A 37 -12.41 0.51 -4.88
C ALA A 37 -11.82 1.00 -3.54
N ARG A 38 -12.22 2.19 -3.08
CA ARG A 38 -11.90 2.70 -1.72
C ARG A 38 -12.62 1.96 -0.61
N ARG A 39 -13.82 1.45 -0.87
CA ARG A 39 -14.63 0.60 0.02
C ARG A 39 -14.41 -0.89 -0.28
N GLN A 40 -13.28 -1.27 -0.90
CA GLN A 40 -12.84 -2.64 -0.73
C GLN A 40 -12.70 -2.82 0.78
N PRO A 41 -13.50 -3.69 1.41
CA PRO A 41 -13.41 -3.89 2.82
C PRO A 41 -11.98 -4.31 3.06
N GLU A 42 -11.19 -3.50 3.76
CA GLU A 42 -9.99 -4.00 4.40
C GLU A 42 -10.46 -5.25 5.13
N LEU A 43 -10.04 -6.42 4.64
CA LEU A 43 -10.32 -7.68 5.30
C LEU A 43 -9.62 -7.56 6.66
N LYS A 44 -10.36 -7.05 7.65
CA LYS A 44 -10.03 -7.14 9.05
C LYS A 44 -10.19 -8.61 9.37
N VAL A 45 -9.16 -9.38 9.05
CA VAL A 45 -8.94 -10.68 9.63
C VAL A 45 -8.69 -10.37 11.11
N GLU A 46 -9.71 -10.57 11.95
CA GLU A 46 -9.60 -10.51 13.40
C GLU A 46 -8.43 -11.41 13.82
N GLY A 47 -7.28 -10.80 14.10
CA GLY A 47 -6.04 -11.53 14.46
C GLY A 47 -4.78 -11.11 13.73
N LEU A 48 -4.85 -10.36 12.63
CA LEU A 48 -3.65 -9.83 11.96
C LEU A 48 -3.28 -8.48 12.58
N THR A 49 -2.68 -8.51 13.76
CA THR A 49 -1.98 -7.34 14.29
C THR A 49 -0.62 -7.21 13.63
N MET A 50 -0.20 -5.96 13.42
CA MET A 50 1.14 -5.66 12.94
C MET A 50 2.17 -6.33 13.87
N PRO A 51 3.02 -7.25 13.35
CA PRO A 51 3.96 -7.98 14.17
C PRO A 51 4.99 -7.02 14.75
N LYS A 52 5.43 -7.27 15.99
CA LYS A 52 6.43 -6.46 16.69
C LYS A 52 7.70 -7.26 16.82
N TYR A 53 8.84 -6.59 16.70
CA TYR A 53 10.15 -7.21 16.88
C TYR A 53 10.95 -6.41 17.90
N HIS A 54 11.40 -7.06 18.97
CA HIS A 54 12.15 -6.39 20.04
C HIS A 54 13.66 -6.55 19.89
N GLY A 55 14.11 -7.44 19.01
CA GLY A 55 15.52 -7.81 18.88
C GLY A 55 16.01 -8.68 20.04
N ARG A 56 15.16 -9.59 20.53
CA ARG A 56 15.52 -10.54 21.58
C ARG A 56 15.86 -11.90 20.96
N MET A 57 16.78 -12.64 21.58
CA MET A 57 17.16 -14.00 21.14
C MET A 57 16.01 -15.03 21.17
N ASP A 58 14.93 -14.75 21.92
CA ASP A 58 13.72 -15.59 21.96
C ASP A 58 12.79 -15.35 20.75
N GLU A 59 13.03 -14.30 19.95
CA GLU A 59 12.25 -13.94 18.76
C GLU A 59 13.04 -14.22 17.48
N SER A 60 12.55 -15.11 16.62
CA SER A 60 13.20 -15.39 15.33
C SER A 60 12.89 -14.33 14.27
N ILE A 61 13.92 -13.82 13.58
CA ILE A 61 13.74 -12.83 12.52
C ILE A 61 12.95 -13.45 11.35
N SER A 62 13.24 -14.71 11.04
CA SER A 62 12.51 -15.48 10.03
C SER A 62 11.00 -15.50 10.28
N LEU A 63 10.58 -15.65 11.54
CA LEU A 63 9.17 -15.65 11.94
C LEU A 63 8.57 -14.24 11.80
N TYR A 64 9.30 -13.22 12.22
CA TYR A 64 8.89 -11.82 12.09
C TYR A 64 8.69 -11.42 10.63
N ILE A 65 9.67 -11.67 9.75
CA ILE A 65 9.55 -11.37 8.32
C ILE A 65 8.36 -12.13 7.72
N HIS A 66 8.18 -13.40 8.05
CA HIS A 66 7.05 -14.17 7.56
C HIS A 66 5.69 -13.56 7.97
N GLN A 67 5.55 -13.12 9.23
CA GLN A 67 4.34 -12.45 9.72
C GLN A 67 4.10 -11.13 9.00
N VAL A 68 5.15 -10.34 8.79
CA VAL A 68 5.11 -9.08 8.05
C VAL A 68 4.65 -9.34 6.61
N THR A 69 5.31 -10.26 5.90
CA THR A 69 4.95 -10.63 4.53
C THR A 69 3.51 -11.09 4.43
N THR A 70 3.05 -11.90 5.39
CA THR A 70 1.67 -12.38 5.45
C THR A 70 0.68 -11.24 5.72
N PHE A 71 1.05 -10.29 6.57
CA PHE A 71 0.23 -9.13 6.90
C PHE A 71 -0.06 -8.25 5.69
N PHE A 72 0.99 -7.88 4.97
CA PHE A 72 0.87 -7.06 3.76
C PHE A 72 0.23 -7.81 2.59
N LYS A 73 0.52 -9.11 2.41
CA LYS A 73 -0.20 -9.96 1.44
C LYS A 73 -1.70 -9.96 1.72
N SER A 74 -2.08 -10.01 3.00
CA SER A 74 -3.48 -9.94 3.42
C SER A 74 -4.10 -8.55 3.19
N LYS A 75 -3.29 -7.49 3.20
CA LYS A 75 -3.70 -6.12 2.85
C LYS A 75 -3.67 -5.79 1.35
N ASN A 76 -3.41 -6.78 0.48
CA ASN A 76 -3.30 -6.59 -0.97
C ASN A 76 -2.22 -5.54 -1.36
N VAL A 77 -1.18 -5.38 -0.53
CA VAL A 77 -0.01 -4.54 -0.85
C VAL A 77 0.97 -5.40 -1.64
N ASP A 78 1.26 -4.98 -2.87
CA ASP A 78 2.15 -5.72 -3.75
C ASP A 78 3.61 -5.35 -3.47
N PHE A 79 4.35 -6.29 -2.89
CA PHE A 79 5.78 -6.16 -2.57
C PHE A 79 6.69 -6.18 -3.81
N GLN A 80 6.14 -6.51 -4.97
CA GLN A 80 6.84 -6.67 -6.25
C GLN A 80 6.45 -5.56 -7.24
N ALA A 81 5.53 -4.66 -6.86
CA ALA A 81 5.28 -3.46 -7.63
C ALA A 81 6.55 -2.60 -7.60
N ASP A 82 7.09 -2.32 -8.79
CA ASP A 82 8.29 -1.55 -9.13
C ASP A 82 8.32 -0.11 -8.56
N ASP A 83 7.36 0.22 -7.70
CA ASP A 83 7.22 1.48 -7.00
C ASP A 83 8.14 1.49 -5.78
N GLY A 84 9.33 2.08 -5.94
CA GLY A 84 10.24 2.34 -4.81
C GLY A 84 9.60 3.13 -3.65
N THR A 85 8.43 3.75 -3.87
CA THR A 85 7.60 4.35 -2.82
C THR A 85 6.89 3.30 -1.95
N GLN A 86 6.30 2.25 -2.54
CA GLN A 86 5.64 1.19 -1.78
C GLN A 86 6.63 0.41 -0.94
N LEU A 87 7.79 0.07 -1.53
CA LEU A 87 8.87 -0.62 -0.82
C LEU A 87 9.37 0.19 0.38
N ARG A 88 9.55 1.50 0.21
CA ARG A 88 9.87 2.42 1.32
C ARG A 88 8.78 2.46 2.38
N CYS A 89 7.50 2.47 1.99
CA CYS A 89 6.38 2.43 2.94
C CYS A 89 6.33 1.11 3.72
N ILE A 90 6.59 -0.03 3.07
CA ILE A 90 6.67 -1.36 3.69
C ILE A 90 7.81 -1.39 4.71
N ILE A 91 9.00 -0.95 4.32
CA ILE A 91 10.17 -0.89 5.20
C ILE A 91 9.93 0.06 6.38
N ALA A 92 9.38 1.24 6.12
CA ALA A 92 9.03 2.20 7.18
C ALA A 92 8.00 1.61 8.16
N MET A 93 7.02 0.88 7.63
CA MET A 93 6.03 0.18 8.44
C MET A 93 6.65 -0.94 9.28
N MET A 94 7.57 -1.73 8.75
CA MET A 94 8.30 -2.75 9.53
C MET A 94 9.11 -2.11 10.66
N VAL A 95 9.88 -1.08 10.33
CA VAL A 95 10.73 -0.37 11.29
C VAL A 95 9.89 0.30 12.38
N ALA A 96 8.72 0.84 12.03
CA ALA A 96 7.81 1.42 13.02
C ALA A 96 7.33 0.40 14.07
N ASN A 97 7.45 -0.89 13.79
CA ASN A 97 7.12 -1.97 14.71
C ASN A 97 8.33 -2.54 15.44
N PHE A 98 9.53 -2.08 15.12
CA PHE A 98 10.69 -2.35 15.94
C PHE A 98 10.52 -1.69 17.30
N ARG A 99 10.95 -2.41 18.33
CA ARG A 99 10.96 -1.97 19.70
C ARG A 99 12.31 -2.34 20.32
N GLY A 100 12.68 -1.67 21.41
CA GLY A 100 13.89 -1.99 22.14
C GLY A 100 15.16 -1.95 21.28
N LEU A 101 15.90 -3.06 21.28
CA LEU A 101 17.20 -3.18 20.64
C LEU A 101 17.11 -3.06 19.11
N ALA A 102 16.10 -3.68 18.49
CA ALA A 102 15.88 -3.60 17.04
C ALA A 102 15.64 -2.16 16.55
N ALA A 103 14.90 -1.37 17.35
CA ALA A 103 14.62 0.03 17.00
C ALA A 103 15.86 0.92 17.12
N ALA A 104 16.66 0.70 18.18
CA ALA A 104 17.90 1.44 18.40
C ALA A 104 18.93 1.12 17.32
N TRP A 105 19.09 -0.16 17.00
CA TRP A 105 19.96 -0.64 15.91
C TRP A 105 19.59 -0.01 14.56
N PHE A 106 18.29 -0.02 14.20
CA PHE A 106 17.89 0.54 12.91
C PHE A 106 18.13 2.05 12.82
N GLN A 107 17.97 2.80 13.93
CA GLN A 107 18.30 4.22 13.97
C GLN A 107 19.81 4.45 13.81
N GLU A 108 20.65 3.63 14.45
CA GLU A 108 22.10 3.72 14.32
C GLU A 108 22.58 3.36 12.90
N ARG A 109 21.97 2.34 12.29
CA ARG A 109 22.19 1.96 10.89
C ARG A 109 21.80 3.08 9.93
N LEU A 110 20.67 3.74 10.17
CA LEU A 110 20.26 4.93 9.40
C LEU A 110 21.22 6.10 9.59
N HIS A 111 21.71 6.35 10.81
CA HIS A 111 22.70 7.40 11.03
C HIS A 111 24.06 7.08 10.40
N SER A 112 24.46 5.80 10.38
CA SER A 112 25.74 5.37 9.83
C SER A 112 25.75 5.32 8.30
N ARG A 113 24.70 4.78 7.67
CA ARG A 113 24.60 4.66 6.21
C ARG A 113 23.87 5.83 5.54
N GLY A 114 23.03 6.57 6.26
CA GLY A 114 22.24 7.69 5.73
C GLY A 114 21.05 7.30 4.84
N GLU A 115 20.93 6.02 4.47
CA GLU A 115 19.94 5.53 3.52
C GLU A 115 19.05 4.45 4.14
N VAL A 116 17.78 4.45 3.76
CA VAL A 116 16.85 3.34 4.06
C VAL A 116 17.21 2.15 3.15
N PRO A 117 17.04 0.90 3.63
CA PRO A 117 17.34 -0.26 2.81
C PRO A 117 16.56 -0.19 1.49
N SER A 118 17.23 -0.49 0.40
CA SER A 118 16.60 -0.42 -0.93
C SER A 118 15.65 -1.58 -1.17
N THR A 119 15.83 -2.69 -0.44
CA THR A 119 15.00 -3.89 -0.55
C THR A 119 14.74 -4.52 0.81
N LEU A 120 13.64 -5.26 0.91
CA LEU A 120 13.31 -6.06 2.09
C LEU A 120 14.40 -7.11 2.41
N LEU A 121 14.99 -7.70 1.37
CA LEU A 121 16.02 -8.71 1.49
C LEU A 121 17.32 -8.16 2.11
N GLU A 122 17.69 -6.93 1.75
CA GLU A 122 18.84 -6.25 2.35
C GLU A 122 18.63 -6.03 3.85
N LEU A 123 17.44 -5.54 4.23
CA LEU A 123 17.06 -5.36 5.62
C LEU A 123 17.08 -6.68 6.41
N GLU A 124 16.53 -7.77 5.82
CA GLU A 124 16.52 -9.08 6.46
C GLU A 124 17.94 -9.60 6.71
N ASN A 125 18.84 -9.51 5.72
CA ASN A 125 20.21 -9.99 5.87
C ASN A 125 20.96 -9.23 6.97
N GLU A 126 20.84 -7.91 7.03
CA GLU A 126 21.50 -7.13 8.09
C GLU A 126 20.92 -7.41 9.48
N LEU A 127 19.59 -7.63 9.58
CA LEU A 127 18.98 -8.05 10.84
C LEU A 127 19.50 -9.41 11.29
N ARG A 128 19.59 -10.38 10.38
CA ARG A 128 20.14 -11.71 10.68
C ARG A 128 21.57 -11.62 11.16
N ASP A 129 22.42 -10.86 10.48
CA ASP A 129 23.82 -10.68 10.86
C ASP A 129 23.99 -10.13 12.30
N GLU A 130 23.13 -9.19 12.71
CA GLU A 130 23.20 -8.58 14.05
C GLU A 130 22.53 -9.43 15.15
N PHE A 131 21.33 -9.96 14.89
CA PHE A 131 20.49 -10.58 15.94
C PHE A 131 20.51 -12.11 15.93
N GLU A 132 20.92 -12.72 14.82
CA GLU A 132 21.13 -14.17 14.67
C GLU A 132 22.53 -14.39 14.05
N PRO A 133 23.63 -13.93 14.71
CA PRO A 133 24.97 -14.23 14.22
C PRO A 133 25.11 -15.75 14.14
N ASP A 134 25.64 -16.26 13.02
CA ASP A 134 25.93 -17.68 12.83
C ASP A 134 26.81 -18.11 14.00
N ASP A 135 26.23 -18.83 14.97
CA ASP A 135 26.90 -19.33 16.16
C ASP A 135 27.96 -20.33 15.67
N LEU A 136 29.21 -19.86 15.58
CA LEU A 136 30.39 -20.68 15.29
C LEU A 136 31.01 -21.20 16.58
#